data_AF-A0A3M1JM61-F1
#
_entry.id   AF-A0A3M1JM61-F1
#
_cell.length_a   1.000
_cell.length_b   1.000
_cell.length_c   1.000
_cell.angle_alpha   90.00
_cell.angle_beta   90.00
_cell.angle_gamma   90.00
#
_symmetry.space_group_name_H-M   'P 1'
#
loop_
_entity.id
_entity.type
_entity.pdbx_description
1 polymer ?
#
loop_
_entity_poly.entity_id
_entity_poly.type
_entity_poly.pdbx_seq_one_letter_code
_entity_poly.pdbx_strand_id
1 'polypeptide(L)'
;MKTISSKLVFSLSILVFFTSCSQRPKSAVDTPEYHFKAGMRAYENGNFDQALKSFQRSVDLSKKFALGYGGLGLVYAAQNNLRDAKINIGLCEQKANGDPDAYALAARCWIRLRDQEVRWFQLATHDLDRALNKDPAHEASLYYYGVANLYSYEFATAEDYFRQVVDMKGDYAKKADEKWQMSQKIVRAMPGTDVGKKVALQDQITRADLAVLFMEELKVAELFERQPTAAPEFMTPTQMQAMKQTVSPVDVGGHWAEVWINDAIKYGVMDVYPDGLFYPDETVTRAGYAMAVQRLLVAATGDHSLETRYIGESPSRFSDVQSTVPAYNAMALCAERGIMQADVVTGRFNPTGVVSGADALLIIRTLQNSLRMTF
;
A
#
# COMPACT_ATOMS: atom_id res chain seq x y z
N MET A 1 -46.21 -79.73 -17.15
CA MET A 1 -47.28 -79.11 -17.96
C MET A 1 -48.12 -78.26 -17.01
N LYS A 2 -48.31 -76.94 -17.09
CA LYS A 2 -48.26 -75.90 -18.13
C LYS A 2 -48.13 -74.54 -17.41
N THR A 3 -47.16 -73.70 -17.82
CA THR A 3 -47.29 -72.34 -18.41
C THR A 3 -47.48 -71.13 -17.48
N ILE A 4 -46.36 -70.43 -17.25
CA ILE A 4 -46.08 -68.98 -17.40
C ILE A 4 -47.28 -68.01 -17.49
N SER A 5 -47.29 -66.98 -16.63
CA SER A 5 -47.77 -65.63 -17.00
C SER A 5 -46.94 -64.53 -16.31
N SER A 6 -46.28 -63.74 -17.15
CA SER A 6 -45.63 -62.46 -16.91
C SER A 6 -46.59 -61.42 -16.32
N LYS A 7 -46.13 -60.58 -15.38
CA LYS A 7 -46.58 -59.18 -15.23
C LYS A 7 -45.43 -58.26 -14.82
N LEU A 8 -44.86 -57.68 -15.87
CA LEU A 8 -44.29 -56.33 -16.03
C LEU A 8 -44.25 -55.41 -14.79
N VAL A 9 -43.02 -55.02 -14.43
CA VAL A 9 -42.67 -53.90 -13.56
C VAL A 9 -42.90 -52.59 -14.31
N PHE A 10 -43.68 -51.66 -13.74
CA PHE A 10 -43.66 -50.25 -14.13
C PHE A 10 -43.30 -49.43 -12.89
N SER A 11 -41.99 -49.18 -12.72
CA SER A 11 -41.47 -48.20 -11.77
C SER A 11 -41.62 -46.82 -12.41
N LEU A 12 -42.59 -46.04 -11.94
CA LEU A 12 -42.80 -44.67 -12.38
C LEU A 12 -41.74 -43.78 -11.72
N SER A 13 -40.63 -43.54 -12.42
CA SER A 13 -39.62 -42.57 -11.99
C SER A 13 -40.19 -41.15 -12.10
N ILE A 14 -40.56 -40.58 -10.94
CA ILE A 14 -40.96 -39.18 -10.81
C ILE A 14 -39.71 -38.31 -11.05
N LEU A 15 -39.66 -37.67 -12.22
CA LEU A 15 -38.65 -36.68 -12.56
C LEU A 15 -38.99 -35.36 -11.85
N VAL A 16 -38.36 -35.11 -10.70
CA VAL A 16 -38.48 -33.83 -9.98
C VAL A 16 -37.65 -32.78 -10.71
N PHE A 17 -38.29 -31.98 -11.55
CA PHE A 17 -37.71 -30.73 -12.05
C PHE A 17 -37.61 -29.73 -10.89
N PHE A 18 -36.44 -29.63 -10.26
CA PHE A 18 -36.12 -28.48 -9.41
C PHE A 18 -36.00 -27.24 -10.30
N THR A 19 -37.15 -26.57 -10.52
CA THR A 19 -37.16 -25.23 -11.09
C THR A 19 -36.53 -24.29 -10.07
N SER A 20 -35.25 -24.00 -10.29
CA SER A 20 -34.45 -23.05 -9.52
C SER A 20 -34.93 -21.62 -9.80
N CYS A 21 -36.17 -21.28 -9.43
CA CYS A 21 -36.71 -19.92 -9.56
C CYS A 21 -36.04 -18.97 -8.55
N SER A 22 -35.91 -17.69 -8.93
CA SER A 22 -35.52 -16.63 -8.02
C SER A 22 -36.56 -16.44 -6.90
N GLN A 23 -36.13 -15.93 -5.76
CA GLN A 23 -37.04 -15.60 -4.66
C GLN A 23 -37.90 -14.40 -5.03
N ARG A 24 -39.17 -14.41 -4.62
CA ARG A 24 -40.09 -13.30 -4.89
C ARG A 24 -39.70 -12.04 -4.10
N PRO A 25 -39.79 -10.84 -4.70
CA PRO A 25 -39.68 -9.58 -3.98
C PRO A 25 -40.74 -9.48 -2.87
N LYS A 26 -40.34 -8.91 -1.74
CA LYS A 26 -41.20 -8.65 -0.56
C LYS A 26 -41.83 -7.25 -0.60
N SER A 27 -41.33 -6.35 -1.44
CA SER A 27 -41.81 -4.98 -1.60
C SER A 27 -41.38 -4.42 -2.97
N ALA A 28 -41.99 -3.33 -3.42
CA ALA A 28 -41.63 -2.64 -4.67
C ALA A 28 -40.16 -2.15 -4.70
N VAL A 29 -39.57 -1.90 -3.52
CA VAL A 29 -38.16 -1.48 -3.39
C VAL A 29 -37.18 -2.65 -3.17
N ASP A 30 -37.69 -3.87 -2.99
CA ASP A 30 -36.90 -5.09 -2.78
C ASP A 30 -36.34 -5.61 -4.11
N THR A 31 -35.37 -4.86 -4.65
CA THR A 31 -34.76 -5.07 -5.97
C THR A 31 -33.31 -5.53 -5.85
N PRO A 32 -32.77 -6.30 -6.82
CA PRO A 32 -31.37 -6.70 -6.84
C PRO A 32 -30.39 -5.51 -6.73
N GLU A 33 -30.69 -4.41 -7.39
CA GLU A 33 -29.88 -3.19 -7.44
C GLU A 33 -29.86 -2.48 -6.09
N TYR A 34 -31.00 -2.41 -5.40
CA TYR A 34 -31.09 -1.85 -4.05
C TYR A 34 -30.19 -2.61 -3.08
N HIS A 35 -30.31 -3.94 -3.07
CA HIS A 35 -29.52 -4.80 -2.18
C HIS A 35 -28.03 -4.80 -2.53
N PHE A 36 -27.69 -4.69 -3.81
CA PHE A 36 -26.30 -4.49 -4.22
C PHE A 36 -25.75 -3.17 -3.69
N LYS A 37 -26.46 -2.05 -3.88
CA LYS A 37 -26.03 -0.74 -3.33
C LYS A 37 -25.93 -0.76 -1.81
N ALA A 38 -26.86 -1.41 -1.11
CA ALA A 38 -26.79 -1.59 0.33
C ALA A 38 -25.58 -2.44 0.76
N GLY A 39 -25.29 -3.52 0.01
CA GLY A 39 -24.12 -4.37 0.22
C GLY A 39 -22.81 -3.62 0.01
N MET A 40 -22.70 -2.80 -1.04
CA MET A 40 -21.52 -1.98 -1.27
C MET A 40 -21.28 -0.99 -0.13
N ARG A 41 -22.32 -0.31 0.36
CA ARG A 41 -22.19 0.58 1.53
C ARG A 41 -21.71 -0.17 2.78
N ALA A 42 -22.27 -1.36 3.04
CA ALA A 42 -21.84 -2.18 4.17
C ALA A 42 -20.38 -2.64 4.01
N TYR A 43 -19.96 -3.00 2.80
CA TYR A 43 -18.59 -3.39 2.47
C TYR A 43 -17.61 -2.25 2.71
N GLU A 44 -17.90 -1.04 2.20
CA GLU A 44 -17.03 0.14 2.39
C GLU A 44 -16.92 0.54 3.87
N ASN A 45 -17.94 0.22 4.69
CA ASN A 45 -17.90 0.40 6.15
C ASN A 45 -17.21 -0.76 6.89
N GLY A 46 -16.66 -1.75 6.19
CA GLY A 46 -16.02 -2.94 6.78
C GLY A 46 -16.98 -3.96 7.40
N ASN A 47 -18.30 -3.77 7.28
CA ASN A 47 -19.30 -4.70 7.80
C ASN A 47 -19.56 -5.83 6.78
N PHE A 48 -18.62 -6.78 6.73
CA PHE A 48 -18.65 -7.88 5.76
C PHE A 48 -19.85 -8.83 5.93
N ASP A 49 -20.33 -9.04 7.16
CA ASP A 49 -21.49 -9.90 7.41
C ASP A 49 -22.78 -9.30 6.83
N GLN A 50 -22.98 -7.99 7.00
CA GLN A 50 -24.13 -7.29 6.42
C GLN A 50 -24.00 -7.19 4.90
N ALA A 51 -22.78 -6.96 4.40
CA ALA A 51 -22.50 -6.95 2.96
C ALA A 51 -22.87 -8.29 2.33
N LEU A 52 -22.41 -9.41 2.91
CA LEU A 52 -22.69 -10.76 2.44
C LEU A 52 -24.20 -11.04 2.37
N LYS A 53 -24.95 -10.72 3.43
CA LYS A 53 -26.42 -10.89 3.46
C LYS A 53 -27.11 -10.07 2.37
N SER A 54 -26.66 -8.84 2.14
CA SER A 54 -27.25 -7.95 1.14
C SER A 54 -26.96 -8.44 -0.27
N PHE A 55 -25.71 -8.81 -0.58
CA PHE A 55 -25.37 -9.37 -1.89
C PHE A 55 -26.06 -10.72 -2.14
N GLN A 56 -26.18 -11.58 -1.12
CA GLN A 56 -26.94 -12.81 -1.24
C GLN A 56 -28.41 -12.54 -1.57
N ARG A 57 -29.04 -11.54 -0.92
CA ARG A 57 -30.41 -11.14 -1.24
C ARG A 57 -30.53 -10.63 -2.68
N SER A 58 -29.54 -9.88 -3.17
CA SER A 58 -29.49 -9.42 -4.57
C SER A 58 -29.49 -10.58 -5.56
N VAL A 59 -28.63 -11.58 -5.33
CA VAL A 59 -28.55 -12.81 -6.15
C VAL A 59 -29.82 -13.66 -6.05
N ASP A 60 -30.40 -13.78 -4.86
CA ASP A 60 -31.63 -14.53 -4.62
C ASP A 60 -32.82 -13.93 -5.40
N LEU A 61 -32.90 -12.60 -5.49
CA LEU A 61 -33.92 -11.88 -6.26
C LEU A 61 -33.71 -12.02 -7.78
N SER A 62 -32.45 -12.03 -8.24
CA SER A 62 -32.14 -12.23 -9.66
C SER A 62 -30.81 -12.96 -9.88
N LYS A 63 -30.91 -14.23 -10.29
CA LYS A 63 -29.75 -15.08 -10.66
C LYS A 63 -29.04 -14.63 -11.94
N LYS A 64 -29.58 -13.63 -12.65
CA LYS A 64 -28.97 -13.03 -13.83
C LYS A 64 -28.21 -11.74 -13.51
N PHE A 65 -28.40 -11.20 -12.30
CA PHE A 65 -27.80 -9.93 -11.91
C PHE A 65 -26.33 -10.12 -11.53
N ALA A 66 -25.43 -9.81 -12.47
CA ALA A 66 -24.00 -10.09 -12.37
C ALA A 66 -23.33 -9.42 -11.16
N LEU A 67 -23.64 -8.14 -10.93
CA LEU A 67 -23.07 -7.33 -9.85
C LEU A 67 -23.31 -7.94 -8.47
N GLY A 68 -24.42 -8.66 -8.26
CA GLY A 68 -24.69 -9.38 -7.02
C GLY A 68 -23.62 -10.45 -6.72
N TYR A 69 -23.22 -11.21 -7.75
CA TYR A 69 -22.13 -12.18 -7.63
C TYR A 69 -20.77 -11.50 -7.46
N GLY A 70 -20.52 -10.39 -8.17
CA GLY A 70 -19.30 -9.61 -8.00
C GLY A 70 -19.15 -9.08 -6.56
N GLY A 71 -20.26 -8.63 -5.95
CA GLY A 71 -20.29 -8.21 -4.54
C GLY A 71 -19.97 -9.34 -3.57
N LEU A 72 -20.52 -10.55 -3.78
CA LEU A 72 -20.15 -11.73 -3.00
C LEU A 72 -18.65 -12.07 -3.17
N GLY A 73 -18.16 -12.05 -4.40
CA GLY A 73 -16.74 -12.28 -4.70
C GLY A 73 -15.82 -11.30 -3.99
N LEU A 74 -16.22 -10.03 -3.91
CA LEU A 74 -15.47 -8.98 -3.23
C LEU A 74 -15.40 -9.21 -1.71
N VAL A 75 -16.51 -9.61 -1.09
CA VAL A 75 -16.54 -9.97 0.35
C VAL A 75 -15.65 -11.16 0.64
N TYR A 76 -15.78 -12.24 -0.14
CA TYR A 76 -14.95 -13.44 0.05
C TYR A 76 -13.46 -13.16 -0.18
N ALA A 77 -13.13 -12.31 -1.16
CA ALA A 77 -11.76 -11.86 -1.37
C ALA A 77 -11.22 -11.06 -0.16
N ALA A 78 -12.05 -10.20 0.44
CA ALA A 78 -11.67 -9.46 1.65
C ALA A 78 -11.49 -10.36 2.88
N GLN A 79 -12.19 -11.48 2.94
CA GLN A 79 -12.09 -12.50 3.99
C GLN A 79 -10.96 -13.53 3.74
N ASN A 80 -10.13 -13.34 2.71
CA ASN A 80 -9.12 -14.30 2.27
C ASN A 80 -9.68 -15.71 1.95
N ASN A 81 -10.96 -15.79 1.60
CA ASN A 81 -11.58 -17.03 1.14
C ASN A 81 -11.43 -17.14 -0.39
N LEU A 82 -10.25 -17.56 -0.83
CA LEU A 82 -9.88 -17.66 -2.25
C LEU A 82 -10.85 -18.51 -3.06
N ARG A 83 -11.34 -19.62 -2.49
CA ARG A 83 -12.19 -20.58 -3.20
C ARG A 83 -13.53 -19.96 -3.56
N ASP A 84 -14.24 -19.41 -2.58
CA ASP A 84 -15.57 -18.83 -2.80
C ASP A 84 -15.48 -17.52 -3.56
N ALA A 85 -14.40 -16.75 -3.39
CA ALA A 85 -14.14 -15.56 -4.18
C ALA A 85 -14.06 -15.91 -5.67
N LYS A 86 -13.21 -16.87 -6.07
CA LYS A 86 -13.06 -17.28 -7.48
C LYS A 86 -14.36 -17.79 -8.10
N ILE A 87 -15.15 -18.55 -7.36
CA ILE A 87 -16.46 -19.04 -7.83
C ILE A 87 -17.36 -17.85 -8.17
N ASN A 88 -17.48 -16.90 -7.25
CA ASN A 88 -18.37 -15.76 -7.42
C ASN A 88 -17.88 -14.75 -8.46
N ILE A 89 -16.55 -14.59 -8.59
CA ILE A 89 -15.96 -13.79 -9.68
C ILE A 89 -16.31 -14.41 -11.04
N GLY A 90 -16.08 -15.72 -11.22
CA GLY A 90 -16.44 -16.40 -12.46
C GLY A 90 -17.94 -16.34 -12.79
N LEU A 91 -18.81 -16.38 -11.76
CA LEU A 91 -20.25 -16.16 -11.94
C LEU A 91 -20.56 -14.72 -12.35
N CYS A 92 -19.91 -13.72 -11.74
CA CYS A 92 -20.04 -12.31 -12.14
C CYS A 92 -19.68 -12.14 -13.63
N GLU A 93 -18.52 -12.64 -14.05
CA GLU A 93 -18.07 -12.57 -15.44
C GLU A 93 -19.02 -13.28 -16.41
N GLN A 94 -19.52 -14.47 -16.05
CA GLN A 94 -20.45 -15.23 -16.88
C GLN A 94 -21.79 -14.49 -17.05
N LYS A 95 -22.27 -13.83 -16.00
CA LYS A 95 -23.57 -13.13 -16.00
C LYS A 95 -23.48 -11.69 -16.49
N ALA A 96 -22.27 -11.12 -16.62
CA ALA A 96 -22.05 -9.74 -17.01
C ALA A 96 -22.75 -9.38 -18.33
N ASN A 97 -22.80 -10.29 -19.31
CA ASN A 97 -23.51 -10.08 -20.58
C ASN A 97 -23.14 -8.75 -21.28
N GLY A 98 -21.86 -8.36 -21.24
CA GLY A 98 -21.40 -7.10 -21.82
C GLY A 98 -21.51 -5.87 -20.92
N ASP A 99 -21.97 -6.02 -19.67
CA ASP A 99 -22.03 -4.95 -18.67
C ASP A 99 -20.62 -4.53 -18.21
N PRO A 100 -20.17 -3.29 -18.52
CA PRO A 100 -18.86 -2.79 -18.10
C PRO A 100 -18.68 -2.74 -16.58
N ASP A 101 -19.74 -2.43 -15.82
CA ASP A 101 -19.68 -2.34 -14.36
C ASP A 101 -19.41 -3.72 -13.73
N ALA A 102 -20.03 -4.76 -14.28
CA ALA A 102 -19.83 -6.13 -13.82
C ALA A 102 -18.40 -6.63 -14.09
N TYR A 103 -17.82 -6.28 -15.24
CA TYR A 103 -16.43 -6.59 -15.55
C TYR A 103 -15.46 -5.78 -14.68
N ALA A 104 -15.69 -4.48 -14.48
CA ALA A 104 -14.89 -3.66 -13.58
C ALA A 104 -14.92 -4.18 -12.13
N LEU A 105 -16.07 -4.67 -11.67
CA LEU A 105 -16.22 -5.28 -10.36
C LEU A 105 -15.48 -6.63 -10.25
N ALA A 106 -15.52 -7.47 -11.29
CA ALA A 106 -14.73 -8.70 -11.34
C ALA A 106 -13.22 -8.40 -11.27
N ALA A 107 -12.75 -7.41 -12.02
CA ALA A 107 -11.37 -6.93 -11.96
C ALA A 107 -10.98 -6.45 -10.55
N ARG A 108 -11.85 -5.66 -9.90
CA ARG A 108 -11.65 -5.22 -8.50
C ARG A 108 -11.43 -6.40 -7.56
N CYS A 109 -12.18 -7.49 -7.72
CA CYS A 109 -12.03 -8.69 -6.92
C CYS A 109 -10.67 -9.37 -7.16
N TRP A 110 -10.22 -9.48 -8.42
CA TRP A 110 -8.89 -10.00 -8.74
C TRP A 110 -7.76 -9.16 -8.12
N ILE A 111 -7.84 -7.83 -8.22
CA ILE A 111 -6.89 -6.90 -7.57
C ILE A 111 -6.86 -7.13 -6.05
N ARG A 112 -8.01 -7.37 -5.41
CA ARG A 112 -8.08 -7.66 -3.97
C ARG A 112 -7.36 -8.96 -3.60
N LEU A 113 -7.35 -9.95 -4.50
CA LEU A 113 -6.71 -11.25 -4.35
C LEU A 113 -5.23 -11.26 -4.75
N ARG A 114 -4.58 -10.11 -4.99
CA ARG A 114 -3.19 -10.05 -5.48
C ARG A 114 -2.16 -10.83 -4.66
N ASP A 115 -2.38 -10.95 -3.35
CA ASP A 115 -1.48 -11.67 -2.43
C ASP A 115 -1.73 -13.19 -2.45
N GLN A 116 -2.79 -13.67 -3.11
CA GLN A 116 -3.24 -15.07 -3.13
C GLN A 116 -3.34 -15.69 -4.52
N GLU A 117 -3.45 -14.87 -5.58
CA GLU A 117 -3.54 -15.33 -6.96
C GLU A 117 -2.40 -14.76 -7.80
N VAL A 118 -1.48 -15.62 -8.24
CA VAL A 118 -0.29 -15.18 -9.00
C VAL A 118 -0.67 -14.47 -10.31
N ARG A 119 -1.74 -14.89 -10.98
CA ARG A 119 -2.19 -14.30 -12.25
C ARG A 119 -3.20 -13.15 -12.07
N TRP A 120 -3.31 -12.59 -10.87
CA TRP A 120 -4.30 -11.57 -10.54
C TRP A 120 -4.28 -10.39 -11.53
N PHE A 121 -3.09 -9.94 -11.94
CA PHE A 121 -2.94 -8.78 -12.82
C PHE A 121 -3.46 -9.08 -14.22
N GLN A 122 -3.14 -10.26 -14.77
CA GLN A 122 -3.63 -10.71 -16.07
C GLN A 122 -5.15 -10.91 -16.08
N LEU A 123 -5.70 -11.46 -15.00
CA LEU A 123 -7.14 -11.67 -14.85
C LEU A 123 -7.89 -10.33 -14.71
N ALA A 124 -7.37 -9.41 -13.88
CA ALA A 124 -7.95 -8.09 -13.70
C ALA A 124 -7.94 -7.29 -15.01
N THR A 125 -6.79 -7.20 -15.69
CA THR A 125 -6.65 -6.45 -16.95
C THR A 125 -7.50 -7.03 -18.07
N HIS A 126 -7.60 -8.35 -18.18
CA HIS A 126 -8.52 -9.00 -19.12
C HIS A 126 -9.98 -8.54 -18.92
N ASP A 127 -10.44 -8.45 -17.67
CA ASP A 127 -11.81 -7.98 -17.39
C ASP A 127 -11.99 -6.49 -17.68
N LEU A 128 -10.98 -5.69 -17.36
CA LEU A 128 -10.99 -4.26 -17.66
C LEU A 128 -10.98 -4.00 -19.17
N ASP A 129 -10.24 -4.79 -19.95
CA ASP A 129 -10.28 -4.74 -21.41
C ASP A 129 -11.68 -5.09 -21.94
N ARG A 130 -12.33 -6.11 -21.39
CA ARG A 130 -13.71 -6.46 -21.75
C ARG A 130 -14.67 -5.29 -21.48
N ALA A 131 -14.49 -4.58 -20.36
CA ALA A 131 -15.28 -3.41 -20.02
C ALA A 131 -15.01 -2.24 -20.98
N LEU A 132 -13.74 -1.89 -21.21
CA LEU A 132 -13.35 -0.76 -22.07
C LEU A 132 -13.66 -0.98 -23.56
N ASN A 133 -13.69 -2.24 -24.02
CA ASN A 133 -14.18 -2.57 -25.35
C ASN A 133 -15.68 -2.30 -25.52
N LYS A 134 -16.45 -2.26 -24.43
CA LYS A 134 -17.89 -1.95 -24.44
C LYS A 134 -18.14 -0.46 -24.23
N ASP A 135 -17.40 0.14 -23.32
CA ASP A 135 -17.41 1.57 -23.05
C ASP A 135 -15.98 2.07 -22.84
N PRO A 136 -15.35 2.66 -23.88
CA PRO A 136 -13.97 3.16 -23.80
C PRO A 136 -13.76 4.26 -22.75
N ALA A 137 -14.83 4.95 -22.33
CA ALA A 137 -14.80 6.00 -21.33
C ALA A 137 -15.37 5.53 -19.98
N HIS A 138 -15.40 4.21 -19.72
CA HIS A 138 -15.92 3.67 -18.47
C HIS A 138 -15.00 4.03 -17.28
N GLU A 139 -15.44 5.00 -16.48
CA GLU A 139 -14.66 5.62 -15.40
C GLU A 139 -14.10 4.58 -14.41
N ALA A 140 -14.95 3.67 -13.93
CA ALA A 140 -14.55 2.65 -12.95
C ALA A 140 -13.46 1.72 -13.52
N SER A 141 -13.54 1.38 -14.81
CA SER A 141 -12.55 0.53 -15.46
C SER A 141 -11.21 1.24 -15.60
N LEU A 142 -11.20 2.50 -16.03
CA LEU A 142 -9.96 3.30 -16.09
C LEU A 142 -9.32 3.44 -14.70
N TYR A 143 -10.14 3.67 -13.67
CA TYR A 143 -9.66 3.73 -12.28
C TYR A 143 -9.02 2.41 -11.85
N TYR A 144 -9.71 1.28 -12.03
CA TYR A 144 -9.17 -0.02 -11.63
C TYR A 144 -7.99 -0.48 -12.50
N TYR A 145 -7.86 0.02 -13.74
CA TYR A 145 -6.65 -0.13 -14.55
C TYR A 145 -5.46 0.57 -13.91
N GLY A 146 -5.65 1.80 -13.46
CA GLY A 146 -4.64 2.53 -12.68
C GLY A 146 -4.27 1.78 -11.40
N VAL A 147 -5.26 1.27 -10.65
CA VAL A 147 -5.02 0.50 -9.43
C VAL A 147 -4.28 -0.81 -9.71
N ALA A 148 -4.62 -1.53 -10.78
CA ALA A 148 -3.91 -2.75 -11.16
C ALA A 148 -2.45 -2.46 -11.49
N ASN A 149 -2.16 -1.42 -12.27
CA ASN A 149 -0.79 -1.03 -12.60
C ASN A 149 -0.01 -0.55 -11.37
N LEU A 150 -0.67 0.16 -10.44
CA LEU A 150 -0.07 0.60 -9.19
C LEU A 150 0.43 -0.59 -8.36
N TYR A 151 -0.38 -1.64 -8.24
CA TYR A 151 -0.02 -2.85 -7.48
C TYR A 151 0.89 -3.82 -8.26
N SER A 152 1.00 -3.69 -9.58
CA SER A 152 2.05 -4.37 -10.36
C SER A 152 3.36 -3.59 -10.43
N TYR A 153 3.45 -2.46 -9.71
CA TYR A 153 4.59 -1.54 -9.67
C TYR A 153 4.90 -0.82 -11.00
N GLU A 154 3.92 -0.75 -11.90
CA GLU A 154 3.97 0.02 -13.15
C GLU A 154 3.48 1.45 -12.88
N PHE A 155 4.22 2.20 -12.06
CA PHE A 155 3.75 3.48 -11.49
C PHE A 155 3.48 4.56 -12.54
N ALA A 156 4.27 4.63 -13.61
CA ALA A 156 4.07 5.60 -14.68
C ALA A 156 2.74 5.34 -15.44
N THR A 157 2.49 4.06 -15.76
CA THR A 157 1.23 3.65 -16.39
C THR A 157 0.04 3.91 -15.45
N ALA A 158 0.20 3.63 -14.15
CA ALA A 158 -0.81 3.92 -13.16
C ALA A 158 -1.14 5.43 -13.10
N GLU A 159 -0.11 6.28 -13.10
CA GLU A 159 -0.24 7.74 -13.12
C GLU A 159 -1.11 8.22 -14.29
N ASP A 160 -0.86 7.72 -15.50
CA ASP A 160 -1.61 8.10 -16.70
C ASP A 160 -3.09 7.72 -16.64
N TYR A 161 -3.42 6.55 -16.09
CA TYR A 161 -4.81 6.15 -15.88
C TYR A 161 -5.50 7.01 -14.82
N PHE A 162 -4.84 7.29 -13.70
CA PHE A 162 -5.43 8.12 -12.66
C PHE A 162 -5.67 9.56 -13.14
N ARG A 163 -4.73 10.14 -13.90
CA ARG A 163 -4.90 11.45 -14.53
C ARG A 163 -6.15 11.51 -15.40
N GLN A 164 -6.34 10.50 -16.26
CA GLN A 164 -7.55 10.41 -17.10
C GLN A 164 -8.83 10.40 -16.26
N VAL A 165 -8.87 9.62 -15.18
CA VAL A 165 -10.05 9.55 -14.30
C VAL A 165 -10.30 10.88 -13.56
N VAL A 166 -9.24 11.56 -13.12
CA VAL A 166 -9.36 12.90 -12.51
C VAL A 166 -9.99 13.90 -13.48
N ASP A 167 -9.59 13.87 -14.75
CA ASP A 167 -10.11 14.77 -15.79
C ASP A 167 -11.60 14.53 -16.09
N MET A 168 -12.10 13.31 -15.85
CA MET A 168 -13.51 12.96 -16.02
C MET A 168 -14.44 13.60 -14.98
N LYS A 169 -13.92 13.96 -13.79
CA LYS A 169 -14.67 14.59 -12.69
C LYS A 169 -15.90 13.79 -12.23
N GLY A 170 -15.84 12.46 -12.32
CA GLY A 170 -16.91 11.56 -11.89
C GLY A 170 -16.73 11.02 -10.47
N ASP A 171 -17.34 9.86 -10.21
CA ASP A 171 -17.42 9.26 -8.86
C ASP A 171 -16.06 8.75 -8.35
N TYR A 172 -15.14 8.45 -9.26
CA TYR A 172 -13.80 7.97 -8.93
C TYR A 172 -12.75 9.07 -8.92
N ALA A 173 -13.05 10.27 -9.43
CA ALA A 173 -12.09 11.37 -9.56
C ALA A 173 -11.33 11.67 -8.26
N LYS A 174 -12.01 11.73 -7.11
CA LYS A 174 -11.34 11.98 -5.82
C LYS A 174 -10.37 10.86 -5.43
N LYS A 175 -10.80 9.60 -5.56
CA LYS A 175 -9.95 8.43 -5.25
C LYS A 175 -8.77 8.33 -6.21
N ALA A 176 -8.99 8.71 -7.47
CA ALA A 176 -7.97 8.76 -8.49
C ALA A 176 -6.95 9.85 -8.20
N ASP A 177 -7.36 11.04 -7.79
CA ASP A 177 -6.45 12.15 -7.43
C ASP A 177 -5.49 11.75 -6.30
N GLU A 178 -5.99 11.12 -5.24
CA GLU A 178 -5.17 10.61 -4.13
C GLU A 178 -4.09 9.62 -4.64
N LYS A 179 -4.48 8.68 -5.50
CA LYS A 179 -3.54 7.70 -6.09
C LYS A 179 -2.63 8.29 -7.16
N TRP A 180 -3.09 9.32 -7.87
CA TRP A 180 -2.31 10.04 -8.86
C TRP A 180 -1.14 10.76 -8.20
N GLN A 181 -1.42 11.53 -7.13
CA GLN A 181 -0.41 12.24 -6.34
C GLN A 181 0.62 11.26 -5.75
N MET A 182 0.15 10.13 -5.22
CA MET A 182 1.03 9.07 -4.73
C MET A 182 1.92 8.52 -5.85
N SER A 183 1.35 8.16 -7.00
CA SER A 183 2.10 7.59 -8.15
C SER A 183 3.14 8.58 -8.66
N GLN A 184 2.82 9.87 -8.74
CA GLN A 184 3.75 10.94 -9.12
C GLN A 184 4.97 11.01 -8.20
N LYS A 185 4.75 10.90 -6.88
CA LYS A 185 5.86 10.88 -5.92
C LYS A 185 6.76 9.68 -6.16
N ILE A 186 6.17 8.50 -6.37
CA ILE A 186 6.93 7.26 -6.59
C ILE A 186 7.72 7.31 -7.90
N VAL A 187 7.10 7.76 -9.00
CA VAL A 187 7.76 7.93 -10.30
C VAL A 187 8.95 8.88 -10.19
N ARG A 188 8.80 10.00 -9.49
CA ARG A 188 9.88 10.97 -9.25
C ARG A 188 10.99 10.40 -8.35
N ALA A 189 10.64 9.54 -7.40
CA ALA A 189 11.62 8.92 -6.52
C ALA A 189 12.42 7.81 -7.23
N MET A 190 11.84 7.18 -8.26
CA MET A 190 12.45 6.11 -9.06
C MET A 190 13.04 4.98 -8.18
N PRO A 191 12.22 4.26 -7.38
CA PRO A 191 12.72 3.17 -6.54
C PRO A 191 13.45 2.11 -7.37
N GLY A 192 14.65 1.74 -6.92
CA GLY A 192 15.53 0.81 -7.63
C GLY A 192 15.29 -0.66 -7.29
N THR A 193 14.71 -0.93 -6.12
CA THR A 193 14.54 -2.29 -5.58
C THR A 193 13.06 -2.66 -5.43
N ASP A 194 12.76 -3.96 -5.45
CA ASP A 194 11.40 -4.46 -5.20
C ASP A 194 10.90 -4.12 -3.79
N VAL A 195 11.81 -3.99 -2.83
CA VAL A 195 11.48 -3.59 -1.47
C VAL A 195 11.07 -2.13 -1.42
N GLY A 196 11.84 -1.24 -2.07
CA GLY A 196 11.46 0.16 -2.20
C GLY A 196 10.10 0.31 -2.87
N LYS A 197 9.83 -0.42 -3.96
CA LYS A 197 8.52 -0.42 -4.63
C LYS A 197 7.36 -0.86 -3.71
N LYS A 198 7.58 -1.86 -2.85
CA LYS A 198 6.60 -2.32 -1.85
C LYS A 198 6.34 -1.27 -0.78
N VAL A 199 7.42 -0.75 -0.19
CA VAL A 199 7.33 0.27 0.87
C VAL A 199 6.68 1.54 0.32
N ALA A 200 6.95 1.90 -0.94
CA ALA A 200 6.34 3.04 -1.64
C ALA A 200 4.80 3.07 -1.53
N LEU A 201 4.17 1.89 -1.44
CA LEU A 201 2.72 1.72 -1.37
C LEU A 201 2.14 1.84 0.05
N GLN A 202 2.97 2.01 1.09
CA GLN A 202 2.54 2.16 2.47
C GLN A 202 2.16 3.61 2.79
N ASP A 203 1.01 3.80 3.45
CA ASP A 203 0.55 5.11 3.91
C ASP A 203 1.44 5.69 5.01
N GLN A 204 2.06 4.81 5.81
CA GLN A 204 3.01 5.16 6.86
C GLN A 204 4.09 4.07 6.95
N ILE A 205 5.34 4.48 7.06
CA ILE A 205 6.47 3.56 7.24
C ILE A 205 6.81 3.37 8.72
N THR A 206 7.32 2.19 9.04
CA THR A 206 7.89 1.88 10.35
C THR A 206 9.39 2.17 10.41
N ARG A 207 9.98 2.11 11.62
CA ARG A 207 11.43 2.22 11.80
C ARG A 207 12.17 1.07 11.12
N ALA A 208 11.58 -0.13 11.08
CA ALA A 208 12.10 -1.25 10.31
C ALA A 208 12.11 -0.96 8.80
N ASP A 209 11.00 -0.45 8.26
CA ASP A 209 10.94 -0.06 6.84
C ASP A 209 12.01 1.01 6.51
N LEU A 210 12.21 1.99 7.38
CA LEU A 210 13.24 3.02 7.19
C LEU A 210 14.66 2.44 7.16
N ALA A 211 14.99 1.54 8.08
CA ALA A 211 16.28 0.86 8.10
C ALA A 211 16.53 0.12 6.78
N VAL A 212 15.52 -0.61 6.32
CA VAL A 212 15.60 -1.36 5.06
C VAL A 212 15.74 -0.42 3.85
N LEU A 213 14.99 0.67 3.79
CA LEU A 213 15.13 1.67 2.74
C LEU A 213 16.54 2.29 2.72
N PHE A 214 17.12 2.59 3.88
CA PHE A 214 18.48 3.12 3.95
C PHE A 214 19.52 2.12 3.46
N MET A 215 19.36 0.85 3.79
CA MET A 215 20.31 -0.17 3.39
C MET A 215 20.16 -0.56 1.90
N GLU A 216 18.93 -0.74 1.41
CA GLU A 216 18.66 -1.28 0.06
C GLU A 216 18.52 -0.21 -1.02
N GLU A 217 17.85 0.92 -0.73
CA GLU A 217 17.62 1.98 -1.72
C GLU A 217 18.73 3.04 -1.69
N LEU A 218 19.12 3.47 -0.49
CA LEU A 218 20.18 4.48 -0.34
C LEU A 218 21.58 3.86 -0.39
N LYS A 219 21.69 2.53 -0.19
CA LYS A 219 22.96 1.77 -0.24
C LYS A 219 24.00 2.30 0.75
N VAL A 220 23.56 2.50 2.00
CA VAL A 220 24.38 3.05 3.07
C VAL A 220 25.73 2.33 3.24
N ALA A 221 25.76 1.01 3.17
CA ALA A 221 27.02 0.26 3.26
C ALA A 221 28.04 0.69 2.18
N GLU A 222 27.59 0.83 0.92
CA GLU A 222 28.44 1.27 -0.19
C GLU A 222 28.93 2.72 -0.03
N LEU A 223 28.12 3.59 0.61
CA LEU A 223 28.51 4.97 0.92
C LEU A 223 29.74 5.02 1.84
N PHE A 224 29.74 4.19 2.88
CA PHE A 224 30.79 4.17 3.88
C PHE A 224 32.07 3.46 3.42
N GLU A 225 31.97 2.48 2.53
CA GLU A 225 33.14 1.81 1.96
C GLU A 225 33.94 2.70 0.99
N ARG A 226 33.28 3.66 0.33
CA ARG A 226 33.92 4.56 -0.64
C ARG A 226 34.67 5.72 0.00
N GLN A 227 34.50 5.95 1.30
CA GLN A 227 35.27 6.97 2.00
C GLN A 227 36.67 6.42 2.32
N PRO A 228 37.76 7.16 2.01
CA PRO A 228 39.05 6.81 2.54
C PRO A 228 38.92 6.81 4.06
N THR A 229 39.27 5.69 4.70
CA THR A 229 39.28 5.57 6.16
C THR A 229 39.88 6.83 6.75
N ALA A 230 39.05 7.68 7.38
CA ALA A 230 39.56 8.80 8.14
C ALA A 230 40.61 8.24 9.11
N ALA A 231 41.75 8.93 9.24
CA ALA A 231 42.76 8.55 10.22
C ALA A 231 42.04 8.31 11.56
N PRO A 232 42.34 7.21 12.27
CA PRO A 232 41.56 6.82 13.44
C PRO A 232 41.51 8.01 14.39
N GLU A 233 40.32 8.57 14.56
CA GLU A 233 40.08 9.54 15.62
C GLU A 233 40.54 8.90 16.92
N PHE A 234 41.24 9.68 17.75
CA PHE A 234 41.71 9.17 19.02
C PHE A 234 40.50 8.79 19.88
N MET A 235 40.20 7.50 19.94
CA MET A 235 39.15 6.95 20.76
C MET A 235 39.73 6.62 22.13
N THR A 236 39.09 7.13 23.17
CA THR A 236 39.40 6.70 24.55
C THR A 236 39.09 5.20 24.72
N PRO A 237 39.75 4.50 25.65
CA PRO A 237 39.43 3.11 25.97
C PRO A 237 37.93 2.88 26.27
N THR A 238 37.26 3.89 26.84
CA THR A 238 35.81 3.90 27.10
C THR A 238 34.99 3.97 25.81
N GLN A 239 35.37 4.83 24.86
CA GLN A 239 34.74 4.89 23.53
C GLN A 239 34.99 3.60 22.72
N MET A 240 36.18 3.02 22.81
CA MET A 240 36.49 1.72 22.21
C MET A 240 35.69 0.57 22.84
N GLN A 241 35.42 0.62 24.15
CA GLN A 241 34.54 -0.34 24.83
C GLN A 241 33.07 -0.16 24.45
N ALA A 242 32.61 1.08 24.27
CA ALA A 242 31.26 1.40 23.80
C ALA A 242 31.04 0.96 22.34
N MET A 243 32.00 1.18 21.44
CA MET A 243 31.93 0.68 20.05
C MET A 243 32.01 -0.84 19.93
N LYS A 244 32.73 -1.52 20.85
CA LYS A 244 32.74 -2.99 20.91
C LYS A 244 31.44 -3.60 21.44
N GLN A 245 30.56 -2.79 22.02
CA GLN A 245 29.23 -3.19 22.45
C GLN A 245 28.18 -2.62 21.49
N THR A 246 28.22 -2.98 20.21
CA THR A 246 27.00 -2.99 19.40
C THR A 246 26.12 -4.13 19.92
N VAL A 247 25.47 -3.89 21.06
CA VAL A 247 24.44 -4.79 21.57
C VAL A 247 23.28 -4.68 20.60
N SER A 248 23.07 -5.73 19.81
CA SER A 248 21.84 -5.89 19.03
C SER A 248 20.67 -5.71 19.99
N PRO A 249 19.74 -4.79 19.72
CA PRO A 249 18.63 -4.53 20.64
C PRO A 249 17.81 -5.81 20.81
N VAL A 250 17.40 -6.10 22.04
CA VAL A 250 16.76 -7.39 22.37
C VAL A 250 15.41 -7.58 21.67
N ASP A 251 14.72 -6.49 21.36
CA ASP A 251 13.44 -6.46 20.64
C ASP A 251 13.57 -6.64 19.12
N VAL A 252 14.80 -6.59 18.61
CA VAL A 252 15.09 -6.81 17.19
C VAL A 252 15.32 -8.29 16.88
N GLY A 253 15.68 -9.11 17.87
CA GLY A 253 15.96 -10.53 17.69
C GLY A 253 14.74 -11.29 17.15
N GLY A 254 14.89 -11.93 15.99
CA GLY A 254 13.83 -12.67 15.30
C GLY A 254 12.87 -11.78 14.49
N HIS A 255 13.08 -10.46 14.47
CA HIS A 255 12.31 -9.56 13.62
C HIS A 255 12.73 -9.73 12.15
N TRP A 256 11.80 -9.63 11.21
CA TRP A 256 12.08 -9.83 9.78
C TRP A 256 13.17 -8.88 9.25
N ALA A 257 13.25 -7.68 9.83
CA ALA A 257 14.21 -6.65 9.45
C ALA A 257 15.52 -6.66 10.27
N GLU A 258 15.77 -7.68 11.10
CA GLU A 258 16.88 -7.72 12.07
C GLU A 258 18.23 -7.34 11.48
N VAL A 259 18.59 -7.94 10.33
CA VAL A 259 19.88 -7.70 9.67
C VAL A 259 20.05 -6.24 9.29
N TRP A 260 19.06 -5.65 8.61
CA TRP A 260 19.11 -4.26 8.16
C TRP A 260 19.07 -3.26 9.32
N ILE A 261 18.33 -3.57 10.39
CA ILE A 261 18.30 -2.74 11.61
C ILE A 261 19.69 -2.71 12.25
N ASN A 262 20.30 -3.89 12.44
CA ASN A 262 21.62 -3.99 13.05
C ASN A 262 22.70 -3.29 12.21
N ASP A 263 22.64 -3.40 10.88
CA ASP A 263 23.55 -2.66 10.01
C ASP A 263 23.30 -1.15 10.09
N ALA A 264 22.04 -0.69 10.07
CA ALA A 264 21.71 0.72 10.20
C ALA A 264 22.23 1.33 11.53
N ILE A 265 22.16 0.56 12.63
CA ILE A 265 22.76 0.95 13.93
C ILE A 265 24.27 0.97 13.85
N LYS A 266 24.89 -0.07 13.27
CA LYS A 266 26.35 -0.19 13.11
C LYS A 266 26.94 0.97 12.32
N TYR A 267 26.26 1.42 11.27
CA TYR A 267 26.66 2.57 10.46
C TYR A 267 26.28 3.93 11.10
N GLY A 268 25.65 3.93 12.27
CA GLY A 268 25.28 5.14 13.01
C GLY A 268 24.18 5.97 12.33
N VAL A 269 23.42 5.40 11.40
CA VAL A 269 22.35 6.11 10.67
C VAL A 269 21.00 6.04 11.41
N MET A 270 20.84 5.07 12.31
CA MET A 270 19.69 4.93 13.20
C MET A 270 20.14 4.55 14.61
N ASP A 271 19.46 5.09 15.62
CA ASP A 271 19.77 4.85 17.02
C ASP A 271 18.66 4.06 17.73
N VAL A 272 19.04 3.41 18.83
CA VAL A 272 18.11 2.91 19.85
C VAL A 272 17.62 4.03 20.76
N TYR A 273 16.50 3.81 21.43
CA TYR A 273 16.01 4.71 22.47
C TYR A 273 16.83 4.58 23.76
N PRO A 274 16.68 5.51 24.73
CA PRO A 274 17.44 5.48 25.99
C PRO A 274 17.25 4.22 26.84
N ASP A 275 16.19 3.46 26.61
CA ASP A 275 15.92 2.16 27.23
C ASP A 275 16.68 0.99 26.57
N GLY A 276 17.43 1.26 25.49
CA GLY A 276 18.20 0.28 24.74
C GLY A 276 17.38 -0.51 23.71
N LEU A 277 16.12 -0.15 23.47
CA LEU A 277 15.23 -0.81 22.51
C LEU A 277 15.17 -0.06 21.17
N PHE A 278 14.84 -0.76 20.09
CA PHE A 278 14.75 -0.16 18.76
C PHE A 278 13.32 0.20 18.34
N TYR A 279 12.32 -0.56 18.78
CA TYR A 279 10.91 -0.47 18.37
C TYR A 279 10.70 -0.55 16.84
N PRO A 280 10.94 -1.72 16.22
CA PRO A 280 10.91 -1.87 14.76
C PRO A 280 9.57 -1.49 14.12
N ASP A 281 8.44 -1.80 14.78
CA ASP A 281 7.09 -1.54 14.28
C ASP A 281 6.58 -0.13 14.58
N GLU A 282 7.36 0.71 15.27
CA GLU A 282 6.97 2.09 15.55
C GLU A 282 6.95 2.91 14.26
N THR A 283 5.91 3.72 14.10
CA THR A 283 5.75 4.59 12.93
C THR A 283 6.74 5.74 12.95
N VAL A 284 7.38 6.00 11.81
CA VAL A 284 8.34 7.10 11.68
C VAL A 284 7.62 8.43 11.53
N THR A 285 7.92 9.35 12.44
CA THR A 285 7.49 10.75 12.34
C THR A 285 8.43 11.55 11.43
N ARG A 286 7.95 12.67 10.89
CA ARG A 286 8.76 13.60 10.09
C ARG A 286 9.99 14.10 10.85
N ALA A 287 9.86 14.38 12.15
CA ALA A 287 11.00 14.73 12.99
C ALA A 287 12.00 13.56 13.13
N GLY A 288 11.51 12.35 13.37
CA GLY A 288 12.36 11.15 13.45
C GLY A 288 13.11 10.88 12.15
N TYR A 289 12.45 11.04 11.00
CA TYR A 289 13.08 10.92 9.69
C TYR A 289 14.17 12.00 9.50
N ALA A 290 13.87 13.26 9.83
CA ALA A 290 14.84 14.35 9.73
C ALA A 290 16.10 14.08 10.57
N MET A 291 15.92 13.54 11.78
CA MET A 291 17.02 13.15 12.66
C MET A 291 17.87 12.02 12.07
N ALA A 292 17.26 11.05 11.40
CA ALA A 292 17.97 9.98 10.71
C ALA A 292 18.76 10.52 9.49
N VAL A 293 18.17 11.45 8.73
CA VAL A 293 18.84 12.15 7.62
C VAL A 293 20.02 12.99 8.11
N GLN A 294 19.89 13.72 9.22
CA GLN A 294 21.01 14.48 9.80
C GLN A 294 22.19 13.55 10.12
N ARG A 295 21.93 12.42 10.80
CA ARG A 295 22.97 11.44 11.14
C ARG A 295 23.67 10.92 9.88
N LEU A 296 22.90 10.56 8.86
CA LEU A 296 23.45 10.16 7.59
C LEU A 296 24.33 11.27 6.98
N LEU A 297 23.88 12.53 6.99
CA LEU A 297 24.67 13.64 6.45
C LEU A 297 25.99 13.81 7.21
N VAL A 298 25.96 13.77 8.54
CA VAL A 298 27.17 13.83 9.38
C VAL A 298 28.12 12.70 9.02
N ALA A 299 27.61 11.47 9.02
CA ALA A 299 28.43 10.28 8.78
C ALA A 299 28.95 10.22 7.33
N ALA A 300 28.14 10.60 6.34
CA ALA A 300 28.52 10.62 4.92
C ALA A 300 29.47 11.77 4.54
N THR A 301 29.58 12.82 5.36
CA THR A 301 30.47 13.97 5.09
C THR A 301 31.65 14.08 6.06
N GLY A 302 31.59 13.41 7.21
CA GLY A 302 32.52 13.61 8.32
C GLY A 302 32.36 14.96 9.04
N ASP A 303 31.36 15.76 8.67
CA ASP A 303 31.16 17.10 9.20
C ASP A 303 30.27 17.09 10.45
N HIS A 304 30.91 16.96 11.61
CA HIS A 304 30.25 17.01 12.92
C HIS A 304 29.66 18.38 13.26
N SER A 305 30.02 19.45 12.53
CA SER A 305 29.42 20.77 12.76
C SER A 305 27.91 20.78 12.42
N LEU A 306 27.47 19.85 11.58
CA LEU A 306 26.06 19.71 11.21
C LEU A 306 25.17 19.31 12.39
N GLU A 307 25.71 18.71 13.46
CA GLU A 307 24.92 18.30 14.63
C GLU A 307 24.45 19.48 15.48
N THR A 308 25.14 20.61 15.40
CA THR A 308 24.90 21.77 16.26
C THR A 308 24.64 23.07 15.50
N ARG A 309 24.66 23.02 14.16
CA ARG A 309 24.58 24.17 13.23
C ARG A 309 23.47 25.17 13.54
N TYR A 310 22.31 24.70 13.98
CA TYR A 310 21.10 25.49 14.23
C TYR A 310 20.67 25.51 15.70
N ILE A 311 21.49 25.01 16.62
CA ILE A 311 21.19 25.09 18.05
C ILE A 311 21.23 26.56 18.48
N GLY A 312 20.17 26.99 19.17
CA GLY A 312 20.04 28.37 19.66
C GLY A 312 19.51 29.37 18.62
N GLU A 313 19.09 28.91 17.44
CA GLU A 313 18.45 29.78 16.44
C GLU A 313 17.18 30.43 17.01
N SER A 314 17.03 31.74 16.82
CA SER A 314 15.86 32.51 17.22
C SER A 314 15.64 33.68 16.28
N PRO A 315 14.45 33.85 15.66
CA PRO A 315 13.27 33.00 15.83
C PRO A 315 13.41 31.63 15.13
N SER A 316 12.52 30.70 15.48
CA SER A 316 12.39 29.41 14.77
C SER A 316 12.01 29.64 13.30
N ARG A 317 12.55 28.78 12.41
CA ARG A 317 12.18 28.74 10.99
C ARG A 317 10.78 28.19 10.72
N PHE A 318 10.21 27.47 11.69
CA PHE A 318 8.93 26.80 11.55
C PHE A 318 7.91 27.38 12.50
N SER A 319 6.69 27.61 12.02
CA SER A 319 5.62 28.22 12.82
C SER A 319 5.09 27.31 13.94
N ASP A 320 5.32 25.99 13.83
CA ASP A 320 4.84 24.98 14.78
C ASP A 320 5.94 24.23 15.54
N VAL A 321 7.20 24.69 15.46
CA VAL A 321 8.33 24.07 16.17
C VAL A 321 9.10 25.12 16.94
N GLN A 322 9.37 24.88 18.23
CA GLN A 322 10.30 25.72 19.00
C GLN A 322 11.74 25.31 18.70
N SER A 323 12.65 26.28 18.62
CA SER A 323 14.07 26.01 18.31
C SER A 323 14.83 25.23 19.39
N THR A 324 14.23 25.07 20.57
CA THR A 324 14.75 24.31 21.70
C THR A 324 14.38 22.82 21.66
N VAL A 325 13.50 22.39 20.76
CA VAL A 325 13.11 20.97 20.63
C VAL A 325 14.30 20.16 20.12
N PRO A 326 14.60 18.96 20.65
CA PRO A 326 15.78 18.17 20.27
C PRO A 326 15.94 17.92 18.76
N ALA A 327 14.84 17.70 18.05
CA ALA A 327 14.85 17.46 16.61
C ALA A 327 14.98 18.74 15.75
N TYR A 328 14.98 19.95 16.35
CA TYR A 328 14.96 21.21 15.61
C TYR A 328 16.14 21.33 14.65
N ASN A 329 17.36 21.05 15.12
CA ASN A 329 18.56 21.14 14.30
C ASN A 329 18.44 20.28 13.03
N ALA A 330 17.93 19.06 13.17
CA ALA A 330 17.76 18.12 12.08
C ALA A 330 16.71 18.60 11.06
N MET A 331 15.59 19.13 11.56
CA MET A 331 14.53 19.69 10.71
C MET A 331 15.02 20.93 9.96
N ALA A 332 15.74 21.84 10.63
CA ALA A 332 16.32 23.03 10.03
C ALA A 332 17.37 22.68 8.96
N LEU A 333 18.24 21.70 9.23
CA LEU A 333 19.24 21.20 8.27
C LEU A 333 18.59 20.58 7.04
N CYS A 334 17.57 19.73 7.23
CA CYS A 334 16.84 19.12 6.12
C CYS A 334 16.11 20.18 5.27
N ALA A 335 15.58 21.23 5.90
CA ALA A 335 14.93 22.34 5.21
C ALA A 335 15.93 23.22 4.44
N GLU A 336 17.08 23.57 5.02
CA GLU A 336 18.15 24.32 4.33
C GLU A 336 18.60 23.59 3.06
N ARG A 337 18.79 22.27 3.15
CA ARG A 337 19.27 21.44 2.04
C ARG A 337 18.17 21.01 1.06
N GLY A 338 16.91 21.42 1.31
CA GLY A 338 15.76 21.06 0.49
C GLY A 338 15.37 19.57 0.54
N ILE A 339 15.93 18.79 1.48
CA ILE A 339 15.70 17.35 1.64
C ILE A 339 14.30 17.08 2.23
N MET A 340 13.88 17.91 3.18
CA MET A 340 12.52 17.90 3.73
C MET A 340 12.03 19.34 3.85
N GLN A 341 10.82 19.63 3.40
CA GLN A 341 10.29 21.00 3.37
C GLN A 341 9.14 21.17 4.36
N ALA A 342 9.04 22.39 4.90
CA ALA A 342 7.86 22.87 5.59
C ALA A 342 6.78 23.25 4.58
N ASP A 343 5.53 23.27 5.03
CA ASP A 343 4.41 23.74 4.22
C ASP A 343 4.60 25.21 3.87
N VAL A 344 4.60 25.52 2.57
CA VAL A 344 4.95 26.84 2.04
C VAL A 344 3.94 27.91 2.45
N VAL A 345 2.68 27.52 2.70
CA VAL A 345 1.59 28.45 3.02
C VAL A 345 1.54 28.77 4.51
N THR A 346 1.64 27.74 5.34
CA THR A 346 1.48 27.82 6.80
C THR A 346 2.80 27.96 7.55
N GLY A 347 3.94 27.71 6.89
CA GLY A 347 5.27 27.68 7.50
C GLY A 347 5.48 26.52 8.48
N ARG A 348 4.57 25.53 8.49
CA ARG A 348 4.58 24.42 9.44
C ARG A 348 5.47 23.30 8.96
N PHE A 349 6.32 22.77 9.84
CA PHE A 349 7.08 21.56 9.56
C PHE A 349 6.26 20.30 9.78
N ASN A 350 5.29 20.33 10.71
CA ASN A 350 4.50 19.17 11.16
C ASN A 350 5.39 18.02 11.69
N PRO A 351 6.11 18.20 12.81
CA PRO A 351 7.11 17.25 13.30
C PRO A 351 6.54 15.87 13.67
N THR A 352 5.31 15.82 14.16
CA THR A 352 4.62 14.58 14.56
C THR A 352 3.87 13.91 13.41
N GLY A 353 3.84 14.52 12.22
CA GLY A 353 3.24 13.92 11.05
C GLY A 353 3.96 12.63 10.67
N VAL A 354 3.21 11.64 10.18
CA VAL A 354 3.78 10.38 9.69
C VAL A 354 4.44 10.56 8.31
N VAL A 355 5.36 9.68 7.97
CA VAL A 355 6.01 9.65 6.65
C VAL A 355 5.46 8.46 5.85
N SER A 356 4.90 8.73 4.67
CA SER A 356 4.49 7.69 3.73
C SER A 356 5.70 7.09 3.01
N GLY A 357 5.55 5.88 2.46
CA GLY A 357 6.66 5.26 1.72
C GLY A 357 7.06 6.03 0.48
N ALA A 358 6.08 6.62 -0.23
CA ALA A 358 6.34 7.50 -1.37
C ALA A 358 7.15 8.75 -0.96
N ASP A 359 6.82 9.37 0.18
CA ASP A 359 7.59 10.51 0.70
C ASP A 359 8.97 10.10 1.17
N ALA A 360 9.10 8.93 1.82
CA ALA A 360 10.39 8.40 2.26
C ALA A 360 11.36 8.22 1.08
N LEU A 361 10.89 7.65 -0.03
CA LEU A 361 11.71 7.46 -1.23
C LEU A 361 12.08 8.79 -1.90
N LEU A 362 11.16 9.78 -1.91
CA LEU A 362 11.49 11.13 -2.40
C LEU A 362 12.55 11.82 -1.55
N ILE A 363 12.48 11.66 -0.23
CA ILE A 363 13.50 12.17 0.69
C ILE A 363 14.85 11.52 0.39
N ILE A 364 14.89 10.18 0.24
CA ILE A 364 16.11 9.44 -0.15
C ILE A 364 16.66 9.94 -1.48
N ARG A 365 15.83 10.11 -2.50
CA ARG A 365 16.26 10.60 -3.81
C ARG A 365 16.85 12.01 -3.72
N THR A 366 16.21 12.89 -2.94
CA THR A 366 16.70 14.26 -2.73
C THR A 366 18.02 14.28 -1.96
N LEU A 367 18.17 13.38 -0.98
CA LEU A 367 19.38 13.19 -0.21
C LEU A 367 20.54 12.68 -1.08
N GLN A 368 20.31 11.66 -1.92
CA GLN A 368 21.28 11.18 -2.91
C GLN A 368 21.76 12.32 -3.82
N ASN A 369 20.84 13.13 -4.35
CA ASN A 369 21.18 14.29 -5.16
C ASN A 369 22.01 15.32 -4.38
N SER A 370 21.67 15.58 -3.12
CA SER A 370 22.41 16.52 -2.26
C SER A 370 23.84 16.08 -1.98
N LEU A 371 24.08 14.77 -1.91
CA LEU A 371 25.40 14.15 -1.74
C LEU A 371 26.13 13.91 -3.06
N ARG A 372 25.53 14.31 -4.20
CA ARG A 372 26.03 14.04 -5.57
C ARG A 372 26.29 12.55 -5.83
N MET A 373 25.46 11.69 -5.24
CA MET A 373 25.54 10.25 -5.41
C MET A 373 24.81 9.84 -6.68
N THR A 374 25.51 9.12 -7.57
CA THR A 374 24.92 8.38 -8.68
C THR A 374 25.09 6.89 -8.41
N PHE A 375 23.99 6.15 -8.37
CA PHE A 375 23.97 4.70 -8.24
C PHE A 375 23.38 4.06 -9.50
#